data_AF-A0A7D4AM81-F1
#
_entry.id   AF-A0A7D4AM81-F1
#
_cell.length_a   1.000
_cell.length_b   1.000
_cell.length_c   1.000
_cell.angle_alpha   90.00
_cell.angle_beta   90.00
_cell.angle_gamma   90.00
#
_symmetry.space_group_name_H-M   'P 1'
#
loop_
_entity.id
_entity.type
_entity.pdbx_description
1 polymer ?
#
loop_
_entity_poly.entity_id
_entity_poly.type
_entity_poly.pdbx_seq_one_letter_code
_entity_poly.pdbx_strand_id
1 'polypeptide(L)'
;MVPALAAHAATLAATWALPDSLRCLAPAGLRQQWTEAAGRQQRASAAGRASRPALDSVRGRLLAELLRQRVTIVAGSDAGAATPGLLYGTGLVTELELLVAAGLTPAQALRAATVAPAMITGHYSDLGRIEPGYRADMVLLAANPLTDIRHLRQVASVLQGGYLLDRGALAALVAQATQAARAGALPPTAAVRKVARRPPVPSPAASK
;
A
#
# COMPACT_ATOMS: atom_id res chain seq x y z
N MET A 1 7.96 -11.49 -9.12
CA MET A 1 7.00 -11.08 -8.06
C MET A 1 7.38 -11.85 -6.80
N VAL A 2 7.66 -11.15 -5.70
CA VAL A 2 7.97 -11.80 -4.40
C VAL A 2 6.63 -12.02 -3.67
N PRO A 3 6.42 -13.14 -2.96
CA PRO A 3 5.21 -13.32 -2.15
C PRO A 3 5.06 -12.18 -1.12
N ALA A 4 3.84 -11.66 -0.97
CA ALA A 4 3.51 -10.57 -0.06
C ALA A 4 3.93 -10.91 1.38
N LEU A 5 4.87 -10.15 1.95
CA LEU A 5 5.34 -10.38 3.32
C LEU A 5 4.25 -10.06 4.34
N ALA A 6 3.45 -9.02 4.10
CA ALA A 6 2.35 -8.57 4.95
C ALA A 6 1.25 -9.62 5.10
N ALA A 7 1.00 -10.41 4.05
CA ALA A 7 0.00 -11.47 4.09
C ALA A 7 0.45 -12.70 4.91
N HIS A 8 1.74 -12.80 5.20
CA HIS A 8 2.32 -14.02 5.74
C HIS A 8 3.08 -13.84 7.05
N ALA A 9 3.45 -12.61 7.42
CA ALA A 9 4.20 -12.33 8.63
C ALA A 9 3.45 -12.83 9.89
N ALA A 10 3.95 -13.92 10.47
CA ALA A 10 3.54 -14.47 11.75
C ALA A 10 3.69 -13.45 12.89
N THR A 11 4.65 -12.53 12.74
CA THR A 11 4.89 -11.39 13.63
C THR A 11 3.70 -10.42 13.70
N LEU A 12 2.81 -10.46 12.71
CA LEU A 12 1.53 -9.75 12.73
C LEU A 12 0.39 -10.65 13.20
N ALA A 13 0.62 -11.43 14.25
CA ALA A 13 -0.45 -11.76 15.20
C ALA A 13 -1.07 -10.50 15.88
N ALA A 14 -0.97 -9.32 15.27
CA ALA A 14 -1.53 -8.03 15.67
C ALA A 14 -2.34 -7.35 14.54
N THR A 15 -2.38 -7.87 13.30
CA THR A 15 -3.28 -7.35 12.24
C THR A 15 -4.76 -7.68 12.48
N TRP A 16 -5.06 -8.57 13.42
CA TRP A 16 -6.44 -8.93 13.77
C TRP A 16 -7.18 -7.85 14.58
N ALA A 17 -6.45 -6.95 15.22
CA ALA A 17 -6.99 -5.86 16.02
C ALA A 17 -6.97 -4.54 15.25
N LEU A 18 -7.48 -4.54 14.00
CA LEU A 18 -7.93 -3.27 13.43
C LEU A 18 -8.98 -2.69 14.38
N PRO A 19 -8.85 -1.43 14.83
CA PRO A 19 -9.90 -0.76 15.58
C PRO A 19 -11.22 -0.85 14.81
N ASP A 20 -12.36 -0.92 15.50
CA ASP A 20 -13.67 -1.02 14.85
C ASP A 20 -13.92 0.13 13.85
N SER A 21 -13.31 1.29 14.11
CA SER A 21 -13.30 2.45 13.22
C SER A 21 -12.65 2.16 11.86
N LEU A 22 -11.67 1.26 11.77
CA LEU A 22 -11.04 0.84 10.51
C LEU A 22 -11.65 -0.44 9.95
N ARG A 23 -12.12 -1.38 10.80
CA ARG A 23 -12.80 -2.60 10.34
C ARG A 23 -14.05 -2.30 9.54
N CYS A 24 -14.78 -1.23 9.91
CA CYS A 24 -15.97 -0.87 9.17
C CYS A 24 -15.65 -0.55 7.70
N LEU A 25 -14.48 0.00 7.36
CA LEU A 25 -14.10 0.31 5.97
C LEU A 25 -14.03 -0.92 5.05
N ALA A 26 -13.94 -2.14 5.59
CA ALA A 26 -14.11 -3.37 4.81
C ALA A 26 -15.60 -3.62 4.52
N PRO A 27 -16.04 -3.86 3.27
CA PRO A 27 -17.44 -4.18 2.95
C PRO A 27 -17.98 -5.38 3.75
N ALA A 28 -19.29 -5.46 3.95
CA ALA A 28 -19.92 -6.50 4.78
C ALA A 28 -19.54 -7.94 4.36
N GLY A 29 -19.56 -8.23 3.05
CA GLY A 29 -19.14 -9.53 2.53
C GLY A 29 -17.66 -9.84 2.79
N LEU A 30 -16.79 -8.82 2.73
CA LEU A 30 -15.37 -8.97 3.06
C LEU A 30 -15.17 -9.25 4.55
N ARG A 31 -15.93 -8.56 5.43
CA ARG A 31 -15.89 -8.82 6.88
C ARG A 31 -16.36 -10.23 7.21
N GLN A 32 -17.37 -10.74 6.52
CA GLN A 32 -17.82 -12.13 6.69
C GLN A 32 -16.73 -13.12 6.31
N GLN A 33 -16.11 -12.94 5.14
CA GLN A 33 -14.99 -13.77 4.69
C GLN A 33 -13.82 -13.75 5.67
N TRP A 34 -13.54 -12.59 6.28
CA TRP A 34 -12.53 -12.46 7.33
C TRP A 34 -12.87 -13.25 8.58
N THR A 35 -14.13 -13.21 9.04
CA THR A 35 -14.59 -14.01 10.19
C THR A 35 -14.44 -15.50 9.92
N GLU A 36 -14.81 -15.96 8.72
CA GLU A 36 -14.67 -17.35 8.31
C GLU A 36 -13.20 -17.78 8.21
N ALA A 37 -12.35 -16.94 7.62
CA ALA A 37 -10.91 -17.18 7.51
C ALA A 37 -10.24 -17.21 8.89
N ALA A 38 -10.60 -16.30 9.80
CA ALA A 38 -10.14 -16.31 11.18
C ALA A 38 -10.55 -17.62 11.89
N GLY A 39 -11.78 -18.08 11.68
CA GLY A 39 -12.27 -19.36 12.21
C GLY A 39 -11.51 -20.58 11.65
N ARG A 40 -11.14 -20.59 10.36
CA ARG A 40 -10.27 -21.63 9.77
C ARG A 40 -8.87 -21.59 10.40
N GLN A 41 -8.34 -20.40 10.66
CA GLN A 41 -7.01 -20.19 11.19
C GLN A 41 -6.90 -20.54 12.68
N GLN A 42 -7.93 -20.29 13.47
CA GLN A 42 -8.03 -20.75 14.87
C GLN A 42 -8.13 -22.28 14.93
N ARG A 43 -8.84 -22.89 13.98
CA ARG A 43 -8.94 -24.34 13.81
C ARG A 43 -7.71 -24.99 13.17
N ALA A 44 -6.71 -24.21 12.76
CA ALA A 44 -5.44 -24.76 12.30
C ALA A 44 -4.81 -25.61 13.43
N SER A 45 -4.08 -26.66 13.05
CA SER A 45 -3.40 -27.50 14.04
C SER A 45 -2.33 -26.69 14.79
N ALA A 46 -2.00 -27.11 16.01
CA ALA A 46 -0.88 -26.53 16.77
C ALA A 46 0.42 -26.58 15.97
N ALA A 47 0.65 -27.67 15.23
CA ALA A 47 1.76 -27.81 14.29
C ALA A 47 1.74 -26.74 13.19
N GLY A 48 0.58 -26.48 12.56
CA GLY A 48 0.45 -25.45 11.54
C GLY A 48 0.70 -24.03 12.05
N ARG A 49 0.41 -23.75 13.33
CA ARG A 49 0.79 -22.48 13.97
C ARG A 49 2.29 -22.40 14.27
N ALA A 50 2.88 -23.49 14.75
CA ALA A 50 4.30 -23.57 15.11
C ALA A 50 5.25 -23.43 13.90
N SER A 51 4.81 -23.81 12.70
CA SER A 51 5.63 -23.70 11.48
C SER A 51 5.74 -22.28 10.90
N ARG A 52 4.94 -21.32 11.34
CA ARG A 52 4.88 -19.98 10.70
C ARG A 52 6.18 -19.17 10.80
N PRO A 53 6.86 -19.09 11.96
CA PRO A 53 8.14 -18.37 12.03
C PRO A 53 9.20 -18.96 11.10
N ALA A 54 9.20 -20.28 10.91
CA ALA A 54 10.11 -20.95 9.99
C ALA A 54 9.83 -20.57 8.53
N LEU A 55 8.56 -20.49 8.12
CA LEU A 55 8.17 -20.05 6.79
C LEU A 55 8.54 -18.59 6.52
N ASP A 56 8.40 -17.71 7.50
CA ASP A 56 8.80 -16.31 7.37
C ASP A 56 10.30 -16.15 7.23
N SER A 57 11.06 -16.93 7.99
CA SER A 57 12.52 -16.99 7.87
C SER A 57 12.96 -17.46 6.47
N VAL A 58 12.27 -18.44 5.88
CA VAL A 58 12.52 -18.89 4.50
C VAL A 58 12.23 -17.76 3.50
N ARG A 59 11.11 -17.06 3.63
CA ARG A 59 10.75 -15.93 2.75
C ARG A 59 11.75 -14.79 2.84
N GLY A 60 12.20 -14.44 4.06
CA GLY A 60 13.24 -13.43 4.27
C GLY A 60 14.55 -13.81 3.60
N ARG A 61 15.00 -15.06 3.72
CA ARG A 61 16.20 -15.56 3.02
C ARG A 61 16.07 -15.52 1.51
N LEU A 62 14.90 -15.90 0.97
CA LEU A 62 14.63 -15.82 -0.46
C LEU A 62 14.70 -14.39 -0.96
N LEU A 63 14.07 -13.44 -0.26
CA LEU A 63 14.12 -12.03 -0.62
C LEU A 63 15.55 -11.50 -0.58
N ALA A 64 16.33 -11.84 0.45
CA ALA A 64 17.73 -11.45 0.54
C ALA A 64 18.55 -11.95 -0.66
N GLU A 65 18.33 -13.19 -1.09
CA GLU A 65 18.99 -13.75 -2.28
C GLU A 65 18.56 -13.03 -3.57
N LEU A 66 17.27 -12.75 -3.75
CA LEU A 66 16.77 -12.00 -4.90
C LEU A 66 17.38 -10.59 -4.98
N LEU A 67 17.52 -9.92 -3.83
CA LEU A 67 18.19 -8.62 -3.74
C LEU A 67 19.67 -8.71 -4.11
N ARG A 68 20.36 -9.75 -3.63
CA ARG A 68 21.77 -10.01 -3.97
C ARG A 68 21.96 -10.20 -5.48
N GLN A 69 20.99 -10.83 -6.13
CA GLN A 69 20.96 -11.05 -7.58
C GLN A 69 20.42 -9.84 -8.38
N ARG A 70 20.12 -8.72 -7.71
CA ARG A 70 19.58 -7.48 -8.32
C ARG A 70 18.26 -7.70 -9.08
N VAL A 71 17.47 -8.67 -8.63
CA VAL A 71 16.14 -8.92 -9.20
C VAL A 71 15.22 -7.75 -8.87
N THR A 72 14.40 -7.34 -9.85
CA THR A 72 13.39 -6.29 -9.63
C THR A 72 12.30 -6.80 -8.69
N ILE A 73 12.11 -6.09 -7.58
CA ILE A 73 11.07 -6.39 -6.59
C ILE A 73 9.85 -5.52 -6.86
N VAL A 74 8.67 -6.13 -6.77
CA VAL A 74 7.37 -5.44 -6.83
C VAL A 74 6.67 -5.67 -5.51
N ALA A 75 6.17 -4.59 -4.90
CA ALA A 75 5.40 -4.66 -3.68
C ALA A 75 3.95 -5.05 -3.97
N GLY A 76 3.43 -6.00 -3.21
CA GLY A 76 2.03 -6.42 -3.22
C GLY A 76 1.66 -6.86 -1.81
N SER A 77 0.45 -6.50 -1.37
CA SER A 77 0.01 -6.78 0.02
C SER A 77 -0.96 -7.96 0.12
N ASP A 78 -1.54 -8.40 -1.00
CA ASP A 78 -2.69 -9.32 -1.01
C ASP A 78 -3.84 -8.89 -0.08
N ALA A 79 -3.97 -7.58 0.16
CA ALA A 79 -5.06 -7.01 0.95
C ALA A 79 -6.42 -7.38 0.34
N GLY A 80 -7.38 -7.76 1.18
CA GLY A 80 -8.70 -8.21 0.73
C GLY A 80 -9.12 -9.54 1.36
N ALA A 81 -9.89 -10.32 0.62
CA ALA A 81 -10.62 -11.49 1.12
C ALA A 81 -9.73 -12.57 1.73
N ALA A 82 -8.58 -12.82 1.10
CA ALA A 82 -7.65 -13.87 1.50
C ALA A 82 -6.78 -13.51 2.71
N THR A 83 -6.75 -12.23 3.12
CA THR A 83 -5.84 -11.72 4.15
C THR A 83 -6.60 -10.89 5.20
N PRO A 84 -7.20 -11.56 6.21
CA PRO A 84 -7.98 -10.88 7.25
C PRO A 84 -7.17 -9.83 8.01
N GLY A 85 -7.77 -8.65 8.22
CA GLY A 85 -7.12 -7.57 8.98
C GLY A 85 -6.14 -6.72 8.18
N LEU A 86 -5.95 -7.01 6.89
CA LEU A 86 -5.15 -6.20 5.99
C LEU A 86 -6.04 -5.40 5.04
N LEU A 87 -6.13 -4.09 5.27
CA LEU A 87 -6.95 -3.18 4.47
C LEU A 87 -6.23 -2.71 3.21
N TYR A 88 -7.01 -2.40 2.17
CA TYR A 88 -6.52 -1.65 1.02
C TYR A 88 -5.91 -0.31 1.46
N GLY A 89 -4.82 0.10 0.81
CA GLY A 89 -4.04 1.27 1.20
C GLY A 89 -3.05 0.95 2.31
N THR A 90 -3.50 0.77 3.55
CA THR A 90 -2.60 0.56 4.71
C THR A 90 -1.78 -0.74 4.60
N GLY A 91 -2.34 -1.77 3.96
CA GLY A 91 -1.63 -3.02 3.73
C GLY A 91 -0.40 -2.88 2.86
N LEU A 92 -0.43 -1.97 1.86
CA LEU A 92 0.74 -1.68 1.05
C LEU A 92 1.81 -0.94 1.87
N VAL A 93 1.42 0.00 2.74
CA VAL A 93 2.38 0.67 3.63
C VAL A 93 3.06 -0.32 4.57
N THR A 94 2.30 -1.25 5.15
CA THR A 94 2.84 -2.35 5.97
C THR A 94 3.78 -3.24 5.16
N GLU A 95 3.46 -3.57 3.90
CA GLU A 95 4.35 -4.33 3.03
C GLU A 95 5.69 -3.62 2.83
N LEU A 96 5.68 -2.31 2.58
CA LEU A 96 6.91 -1.53 2.41
C LEU A 96 7.76 -1.49 3.70
N GLU A 97 7.12 -1.37 4.87
CA GLU A 97 7.79 -1.48 6.16
C GLU A 97 8.48 -2.85 6.34
N LEU A 98 7.80 -3.93 5.95
CA LEU A 98 8.35 -5.29 6.02
C LEU A 98 9.48 -5.52 5.02
N LEU A 99 9.38 -4.98 3.81
CA LEU A 99 10.46 -5.02 2.83
C LEU A 99 11.72 -4.31 3.36
N VAL A 100 11.56 -3.15 4.02
CA VAL A 100 12.69 -2.46 4.66
C VAL A 100 13.24 -3.27 5.83
N ALA A 101 12.38 -3.83 6.68
CA ALA A 101 12.81 -4.72 7.76
C ALA A 101 13.54 -5.98 7.26
N ALA A 102 13.24 -6.43 6.04
CA ALA A 102 13.90 -7.55 5.37
C ALA A 102 15.20 -7.16 4.63
N GLY A 103 15.59 -5.88 4.66
CA GLY A 103 16.89 -5.42 4.16
C GLY A 103 16.85 -4.50 2.94
N LEU A 104 15.67 -4.10 2.44
CA LEU A 104 15.60 -3.06 1.42
C LEU A 104 15.92 -1.69 2.06
N THR A 105 16.60 -0.84 1.32
CA THR A 105 16.62 0.59 1.64
C THR A 105 15.23 1.20 1.42
N PRO A 106 14.85 2.28 2.12
CA PRO A 106 13.58 2.96 1.87
C PRO A 106 13.38 3.37 0.41
N ALA A 107 14.44 3.80 -0.27
CA ALA A 107 14.39 4.14 -1.71
C ALA A 107 14.04 2.93 -2.59
N GLN A 108 14.60 1.75 -2.29
CA GLN A 108 14.27 0.51 -3.01
C GLN A 108 12.82 0.10 -2.75
N ALA A 109 12.33 0.20 -1.51
CA ALA A 109 10.95 -0.08 -1.17
C ALA A 109 9.97 0.85 -1.91
N LEU A 110 10.25 2.16 -1.96
CA LEU A 110 9.45 3.12 -2.72
C LEU A 110 9.42 2.77 -4.22
N ARG A 111 10.57 2.39 -4.81
CA ARG A 111 10.63 1.94 -6.21
C ARG A 111 9.81 0.69 -6.46
N ALA A 112 9.79 -0.25 -5.52
CA ALA A 112 9.01 -1.49 -5.60
C ALA A 112 7.50 -1.24 -5.65
N ALA A 113 7.01 -0.11 -5.11
CA ALA A 113 5.60 0.29 -5.17
C ALA A 113 5.26 1.33 -6.25
N THR A 114 6.24 1.85 -7.00
CA THR A 114 6.03 2.95 -7.97
C THR A 114 6.54 2.59 -9.36
N VAL A 115 7.86 2.72 -9.59
CA VAL A 115 8.50 2.50 -10.88
C VAL A 115 8.41 1.03 -11.31
N ALA A 116 8.69 0.09 -10.40
CA ALA A 116 8.72 -1.34 -10.73
C ALA A 116 7.38 -1.88 -11.27
N PRO A 117 6.22 -1.63 -10.63
CA PRO A 117 4.94 -2.07 -11.17
C PRO A 117 4.58 -1.36 -12.49
N ALA A 118 4.91 -0.08 -12.65
CA ALA A 118 4.70 0.64 -13.91
C ALA A 118 5.50 0.00 -15.07
N MET A 119 6.74 -0.41 -14.84
CA MET A 119 7.56 -1.12 -15.81
C MET A 119 6.96 -2.46 -16.20
N ILE A 120 6.58 -3.27 -15.22
CA ILE A 120 6.11 -4.65 -15.45
C ILE A 120 4.72 -4.69 -16.10
N THR A 121 3.90 -3.65 -15.88
CA THR A 121 2.55 -3.54 -16.46
C THR A 121 2.52 -2.80 -17.80
N GLY A 122 3.65 -2.32 -18.31
CA GLY A 122 3.73 -1.59 -19.57
C GLY A 122 3.30 -0.12 -19.50
N HIS A 123 3.14 0.44 -18.29
CA HIS A 123 2.74 1.83 -18.04
C HIS A 123 3.93 2.75 -17.66
N TYR A 124 5.15 2.39 -18.06
CA TYR A 124 6.35 3.14 -17.68
C TYR A 124 6.47 4.51 -18.35
N SER A 125 5.67 4.78 -19.40
CA SER A 125 5.67 6.06 -20.13
C SER A 125 4.75 7.11 -19.50
N ASP A 126 3.84 6.73 -18.61
CA ASP A 126 2.83 7.62 -18.04
C ASP A 126 2.63 7.46 -16.52
N LEU A 127 3.14 6.40 -15.89
CA LEU A 127 3.03 6.12 -14.45
C LEU A 127 4.39 5.86 -13.77
N GLY A 128 4.38 5.99 -12.44
CA GLY A 128 5.48 5.55 -11.57
C GLY A 128 6.65 6.52 -11.43
N ARG A 129 6.65 7.67 -12.14
CA ARG A 129 7.68 8.72 -12.05
C ARG A 129 7.05 10.10 -11.93
N ILE A 130 7.79 11.02 -11.31
CA ILE A 130 7.42 12.44 -11.21
C ILE A 130 8.21 13.19 -12.29
N GLU A 131 7.67 13.23 -13.50
CA GLU A 131 8.29 13.86 -14.67
C GLU A 131 7.23 14.55 -15.55
N PRO A 132 7.59 15.60 -16.31
CA PRO A 132 6.69 16.17 -17.31
C PRO A 132 6.19 15.12 -18.30
N GLY A 133 4.89 15.16 -18.63
CA GLY A 133 4.24 14.18 -19.50
C GLY A 133 3.65 12.97 -18.78
N TYR A 134 4.04 12.72 -17.53
CA TYR A 134 3.45 11.64 -16.71
C TYR A 134 2.14 12.10 -16.08
N ARG A 135 1.33 11.12 -15.65
CA ARG A 135 0.10 11.39 -14.90
C ARG A 135 0.42 12.12 -13.61
N ALA A 136 -0.43 13.09 -13.27
CA ALA A 136 -0.37 13.85 -12.03
C ALA A 136 -0.93 13.02 -10.85
N ASP A 137 -0.28 11.89 -10.57
CA ASP A 137 -0.57 10.96 -9.48
C ASP A 137 0.59 10.99 -8.47
N MET A 138 0.38 11.64 -7.31
CA MET A 138 1.43 11.91 -6.33
C MET A 138 0.87 11.87 -4.90
N VAL A 139 1.73 11.55 -3.94
CA VAL A 139 1.41 11.60 -2.50
C VAL A 139 2.39 12.56 -1.85
N LEU A 140 1.85 13.56 -1.13
CA LEU A 140 2.65 14.47 -0.32
C LEU A 140 2.66 13.98 1.13
N LEU A 141 3.85 13.91 1.71
CA LEU A 141 4.08 13.42 3.07
C LEU A 141 4.55 14.57 3.96
N ALA A 142 4.18 14.53 5.24
CA ALA A 142 4.63 15.51 6.23
C ALA A 142 6.08 15.29 6.67
N ALA A 143 6.65 14.11 6.39
CA ALA A 143 8.00 13.73 6.78
C ALA A 143 8.69 12.90 5.69
N ASN A 144 10.03 12.87 5.70
CA ASN A 144 10.84 12.26 4.66
C ASN A 144 10.84 10.71 4.75
N PRO A 145 10.27 9.97 3.77
CA PRO A 145 10.23 8.52 3.81
C PRO A 145 11.60 7.86 3.58
N LEU A 146 12.61 8.61 3.13
CA LEU A 146 13.95 8.07 2.90
C LEU A 146 14.75 7.92 4.20
N THR A 147 14.40 8.67 5.25
CA THR A 147 15.02 8.54 6.58
C THR A 147 14.32 7.47 7.41
N ASP A 148 13.01 7.34 7.25
CA ASP A 148 12.19 6.32 7.90
C ASP A 148 10.97 6.01 7.03
N ILE A 149 10.87 4.77 6.56
CA ILE A 149 9.78 4.34 5.68
C ILE A 149 8.40 4.48 6.35
N ARG A 150 8.33 4.49 7.68
CA ARG A 150 7.08 4.68 8.44
C ARG A 150 6.46 6.06 8.24
N HIS A 151 7.22 7.04 7.76
CA HIS A 151 6.69 8.37 7.39
C HIS A 151 5.66 8.32 6.26
N LEU A 152 5.55 7.20 5.52
CA LEU A 152 4.45 6.95 4.60
C LEU A 152 3.05 7.01 5.24
N ARG A 153 2.95 6.83 6.56
CA ARG A 153 1.69 6.95 7.31
C ARG A 153 1.25 8.41 7.50
N GLN A 154 2.13 9.38 7.24
CA GLN A 154 1.91 10.80 7.48
C GLN A 154 1.54 11.55 6.19
N VAL A 155 0.46 11.10 5.53
CA VAL A 155 -0.02 11.70 4.29
C VAL A 155 -0.66 13.06 4.54
N ALA A 156 -0.07 14.10 3.95
CA ALA A 156 -0.55 15.47 3.99
C ALA A 156 -1.60 15.72 2.91
N SER A 157 -1.36 15.26 1.67
CA SER A 157 -2.30 15.36 0.56
C SER A 157 -2.02 14.31 -0.51
N VAL A 158 -3.01 14.06 -1.37
CA VAL A 158 -2.91 13.19 -2.53
C VAL A 158 -3.29 13.98 -3.78
N LEU A 159 -2.47 13.92 -4.81
CA LEU A 159 -2.80 14.38 -6.15
C LEU A 159 -3.18 13.15 -6.96
N GLN A 160 -4.39 13.09 -7.51
CA GLN A 160 -4.85 11.98 -8.32
C GLN A 160 -5.40 12.50 -9.64
N GLY A 161 -4.79 12.16 -10.78
CA GLY A 161 -5.19 12.64 -12.10
C GLY A 161 -5.22 14.17 -12.22
N GLY A 162 -4.41 14.88 -11.41
CA GLY A 162 -4.42 16.34 -11.33
C GLY A 162 -5.51 16.94 -10.42
N TYR A 163 -6.21 16.11 -9.64
CA TYR A 163 -7.14 16.55 -8.61
C TYR A 163 -6.47 16.48 -7.23
N LEU A 164 -6.52 17.58 -6.46
CA LEU A 164 -5.88 17.64 -5.15
C LEU A 164 -6.89 17.27 -4.06
N LEU A 165 -6.54 16.23 -3.32
CA LEU A 165 -7.17 15.78 -2.10
C LEU A 165 -6.33 16.27 -0.92
N ASP A 166 -6.71 17.40 -0.34
CA ASP A 166 -6.10 17.89 0.89
C ASP A 166 -6.54 17.05 2.11
N ARG A 167 -6.01 17.37 3.29
CA ARG A 167 -6.31 16.64 4.52
C ARG A 167 -7.79 16.66 4.88
N GLY A 168 -8.50 17.75 4.59
CA GLY A 168 -9.93 17.88 4.83
C GLY A 168 -10.74 16.99 3.88
N ALA A 169 -10.41 17.00 2.60
CA ALA A 169 -11.00 16.12 1.58
C ALA A 169 -10.76 14.64 1.91
N LEU A 170 -9.54 14.26 2.28
CA LEU A 170 -9.22 12.89 2.69
C LEU A 170 -10.02 12.46 3.93
N ALA A 171 -10.14 13.33 4.94
CA ALA A 171 -10.94 13.05 6.13
C ALA A 171 -12.43 12.88 5.78
N ALA A 172 -12.97 13.71 4.89
CA ALA A 172 -14.35 13.58 4.42
C ALA A 172 -14.57 12.25 3.69
N LEU A 173 -13.63 11.79 2.86
CA LEU A 173 -13.72 10.49 2.19
C LEU A 173 -13.74 9.32 3.18
N VAL A 174 -12.89 9.36 4.21
CA VAL A 174 -12.89 8.33 5.26
C VAL A 174 -14.22 8.33 6.02
N ALA A 175 -14.76 9.51 6.34
CA ALA A 175 -16.05 9.63 7.03
C ALA A 175 -17.20 9.08 6.18
N GLN A 176 -17.26 9.44 4.89
CA GLN A 176 -18.25 8.94 3.94
C GLN A 176 -18.14 7.43 3.76
N ALA A 177 -16.93 6.89 3.60
CA ALA A 177 -16.71 5.46 3.48
C ALA A 177 -17.11 4.70 4.76
N THR A 178 -16.83 5.27 5.93
CA THR A 178 -17.26 4.73 7.23
C THR A 178 -18.78 4.69 7.33
N GLN A 179 -19.48 5.76 6.94
CA GLN A 179 -20.93 5.83 6.97
C GLN A 179 -21.57 4.85 5.98
N ALA A 180 -21.10 4.81 4.74
CA ALA A 180 -21.57 3.88 3.71
C ALA A 180 -21.38 2.42 4.16
N ALA A 181 -20.21 2.10 4.70
CA ALA A 181 -19.93 0.77 5.21
C ALA A 181 -20.82 0.34 6.39
N ARG A 182 -21.16 1.27 7.29
CA ARG A 182 -22.13 1.04 8.38
C ARG A 182 -23.54 0.81 7.84
N ALA A 183 -23.90 1.48 6.75
CA ALA A 183 -25.17 1.31 6.05
C ALA A 183 -25.19 0.09 5.10
N GLY A 184 -24.08 -0.64 4.95
CA GLY A 184 -23.98 -1.76 3.99
C GLY A 184 -23.95 -1.34 2.53
N ALA A 185 -23.72 -0.06 2.23
CA ALA A 185 -23.65 0.51 0.89
C ALA A 185 -22.20 0.67 0.40
N LEU A 186 -22.01 0.75 -0.92
CA LEU A 186 -20.73 1.15 -1.49
C LEU A 186 -20.48 2.65 -1.22
N PRO A 187 -19.23 3.05 -0.92
CA PRO A 187 -18.91 4.46 -0.73
C PRO A 187 -19.16 5.25 -2.03
N PRO A 188 -19.67 6.50 -1.92
CA PRO A 188 -19.86 7.36 -3.07
C PRO A 188 -18.50 7.73 -3.70
N THR A 189 -18.51 8.01 -5.01
CA THR A 189 -17.32 8.51 -5.71
C THR A 189 -16.99 9.91 -5.23
N ALA A 190 -15.73 10.15 -4.88
CA ALA A 190 -15.25 11.43 -4.36
C ALA A 190 -15.55 12.60 -5.30
N ALA A 191 -16.18 13.67 -4.80
CA ALA A 191 -16.16 14.97 -5.46
C ALA A 191 -14.80 15.63 -5.18
N VAL A 192 -13.98 15.87 -6.21
CA VAL A 192 -12.61 16.37 -6.05
C VAL A 192 -12.39 17.70 -6.73
N ARG A 193 -11.65 18.59 -6.08
CA ARG A 193 -11.24 19.88 -6.65
C ARG A 193 -10.08 19.68 -7.63
N LYS A 194 -10.29 20.08 -8.88
CA LYS A 194 -9.24 20.05 -9.91
C LYS A 194 -8.17 21.09 -9.57
N VAL A 195 -6.90 20.70 -9.63
CA VAL A 195 -5.81 21.67 -9.49
C VAL A 195 -5.81 22.58 -10.72
N ALA A 196 -5.72 23.89 -10.49
CA ALA A 196 -5.53 24.85 -11.57
C ALA A 196 -4.25 24.50 -12.33
N ARG A 197 -4.36 24.27 -13.64
CA ARG A 197 -3.19 24.00 -14.49
C ARG A 197 -2.33 25.26 -14.51
N ARG A 198 -1.12 25.18 -13.96
CA ARG A 198 -0.09 26.18 -14.20
C ARG A 198 0.44 25.95 -15.63
N PRO A 199 0.66 27.00 -16.45
CA PRO A 199 1.26 26.83 -17.77
C PRO A 199 2.62 26.13 -17.65
N PRO A 200 3.02 25.33 -18.66
CA PRO A 200 4.28 24.61 -18.65
C PRO A 200 5.44 25.59 -18.44
N VAL A 201 6.36 25.24 -17.53
CA VAL A 201 7.61 25.99 -17.38
C VAL A 201 8.41 25.77 -18.67
N PRO A 202 8.81 26.83 -19.40
CA PRO A 202 9.57 26.68 -20.63
C PRO A 202 10.88 25.92 -20.34
N SER A 203 11.20 24.95 -21.19
CA SER A 203 12.43 24.17 -21.08
C SER A 203 13.64 25.11 -21.11
N PRO A 204 14.66 24.92 -20.26
CA PRO A 204 15.90 25.67 -20.39
C PRO A 204 16.45 25.43 -21.79
N ALA A 205 16.66 26.52 -22.54
CA ALA A 205 17.25 26.46 -23.86
C ALA A 205 18.59 25.73 -23.76
N ALA A 206 18.78 24.69 -24.58
CA ALA A 206 20.06 24.04 -24.71
C ALA A 206 21.08 25.09 -25.18
N SER A 207 22.01 25.48 -24.31
CA SER A 207 23.22 26.17 -24.73
C SER A 207 23.95 25.28 -25.73
N LYS A 208 24.05 25.76 -26.97
CA LYS A 208 24.99 25.26 -27.97
C LYS A 208 26.39 25.74 -27.63
#